data_AF-A0AAU6INM5-F1
#
_entry.id   AF-A0AAU6INM5-F1
#
_cell.length_a   1.000
_cell.length_b   1.000
_cell.length_c   1.000
_cell.angle_alpha   90.00
_cell.angle_beta   90.00
_cell.angle_gamma   90.00
#
_symmetry.space_group_name_H-M   'P 1'
#
loop_
_entity.id
_entity.type
_entity.pdbx_description
1 polymer ?
#
loop_
_entity_poly.entity_id
_entity_poly.type
_entity_poly.pdbx_seq_one_letter_code
_entity_poly.pdbx_strand_id
1 'polypeptide(L)'
;MSNQNLVKLCFTFPSSLSDVLSGTGDLDVADVVAYFANIRTAVDIYEQAVLDPSAGMSREEVLRALHRIPSHRVIAAAQMPGGLSHLLSVRDRQPSPGSDSSLSDTSDQTLAAATTTGGHGGILERAGGTVLQKRTNATEWNFYETIRNSGEKLENVIPKSFGRDGVLALESGVSDVGDPPLQDFETGGISSDIFIENIAANFEKPSLLDIKIGESTASRSELLRHLTAREAWLKKRRMKFADRASGSSSRGWRVVGGTEIRGHRVQIGKNSRSHLQEFIESNSDAGADIARGLRAVRTAVVESSYAFIASSVLIAVDLGAGSVERAAKVKLIDFAHAFAFEELGIDQHQKYRVQFLKGIDNLISNVEQIASSCRQECAEGPRAGRSSPDVAAADVSLGEAPEGRRKSPGESLRAIVSEPMQWDPLRQQYKLDASVLASEPHSLAELARATAEGMRNGFSGASSETRVDLLDGDVSGDAGSAKLSMTYLSYIAKILNEKVELGICDTVIKICP
;
A
#
# COMPACT_ATOMS: atom_id res chain seq x y z
N MET A 1 -3.88 -37.62 -15.47
CA MET A 1 -3.45 -36.27 -15.92
C MET A 1 -2.10 -36.42 -16.60
N SER A 2 -1.78 -35.70 -17.70
CA SER A 2 -0.45 -35.82 -18.32
C SER A 2 0.60 -35.06 -17.51
N ASN A 3 1.86 -35.52 -17.53
CA ASN A 3 2.98 -34.85 -16.84
C ASN A 3 3.13 -33.38 -17.29
N GLN A 4 2.85 -33.07 -18.55
CA GLN A 4 2.83 -31.70 -19.07
C GLN A 4 1.75 -30.81 -18.42
N ASN A 5 0.58 -31.36 -18.09
CA ASN A 5 -0.49 -30.59 -17.45
C ASN A 5 -0.17 -30.34 -15.98
N LEU A 6 0.47 -31.29 -15.30
CA LEU A 6 0.98 -31.16 -13.93
C LEU A 6 2.05 -30.06 -13.83
N VAL A 7 2.99 -30.03 -14.77
CA VAL A 7 4.01 -28.96 -14.87
C VAL A 7 3.35 -27.60 -15.10
N LYS A 8 2.42 -27.47 -16.06
CA LYS A 8 1.73 -26.18 -16.28
C LYS A 8 0.93 -25.71 -15.06
N LEU A 9 0.40 -26.63 -14.25
CA LEU A 9 -0.36 -26.37 -13.04
C LEU A 9 0.54 -25.90 -11.87
N CYS A 10 1.80 -26.37 -11.82
CA CYS A 10 2.75 -26.09 -10.74
C CYS A 10 3.67 -24.88 -11.01
N PHE A 11 3.80 -24.45 -12.27
CA PHE A 11 4.77 -23.43 -12.70
C PHE A 11 4.14 -22.11 -13.16
N THR A 12 3.29 -21.49 -12.32
CA THR A 12 3.25 -20.01 -12.30
C THR A 12 4.27 -19.54 -11.27
N PHE A 13 5.46 -19.17 -11.74
CA PHE A 13 6.59 -18.83 -10.89
C PHE A 13 6.24 -17.68 -9.93
N PRO A 14 6.50 -17.81 -8.61
CA PRO A 14 6.68 -16.65 -7.76
C PRO A 14 7.75 -15.76 -8.39
N SER A 15 7.56 -14.44 -8.38
CA SER A 15 8.48 -13.51 -9.06
C SER A 15 9.95 -13.70 -8.63
N SER A 16 10.19 -14.13 -7.38
CA SER A 16 11.52 -14.43 -6.86
C SER A 16 12.24 -15.57 -7.58
N LEU A 17 11.52 -16.60 -8.06
CA LEU A 17 12.13 -17.69 -8.82
C LEU A 17 12.36 -17.27 -10.29
N SER A 18 11.49 -16.41 -10.83
CA SER A 18 11.66 -15.80 -12.16
C SER A 18 12.88 -14.87 -12.22
N ASP A 19 13.11 -14.09 -11.17
CA ASP A 19 14.26 -13.16 -11.06
C ASP A 19 15.59 -13.93 -10.92
N VAL A 20 15.54 -15.13 -10.32
CA VAL A 20 16.73 -15.98 -10.17
C VAL A 20 17.03 -16.77 -11.43
N LEU A 21 16.00 -17.32 -12.09
CA LEU A 21 16.16 -17.98 -13.39
C LEU A 21 16.58 -17.00 -14.51
N SER A 22 16.33 -15.70 -14.33
CA SER A 22 16.88 -14.64 -15.19
C SER A 22 18.30 -14.21 -14.82
N GLY A 23 18.93 -14.84 -13.82
CA GLY A 23 20.31 -14.61 -13.40
C GLY A 23 20.51 -13.38 -12.51
N THR A 24 19.45 -12.83 -11.91
CA THR A 24 19.52 -11.56 -11.15
C THR A 24 19.52 -11.72 -9.63
N GLY A 25 19.56 -12.94 -9.10
CA GLY A 25 19.67 -13.19 -7.66
C GLY A 25 20.23 -14.56 -7.29
N ASP A 26 20.81 -14.66 -6.10
CA ASP A 26 21.28 -15.92 -5.51
C ASP A 26 20.10 -16.69 -4.89
N LEU A 27 19.94 -17.96 -5.29
CA LEU A 27 18.94 -18.87 -4.73
C LEU A 27 19.53 -19.58 -3.51
N ASP A 28 18.91 -19.42 -2.36
CA ASP A 28 19.20 -20.29 -1.21
C ASP A 28 18.60 -21.68 -1.49
N VAL A 29 19.35 -22.74 -1.17
CA VAL A 29 18.87 -24.13 -1.24
C VAL A 29 17.58 -24.30 -0.44
N ALA A 30 17.43 -23.57 0.67
CA ALA A 30 16.21 -23.56 1.46
C ALA A 30 14.99 -23.07 0.66
N ASP A 31 15.16 -22.08 -0.24
CA ASP A 31 14.08 -21.53 -1.05
C ASP A 31 13.63 -22.52 -2.14
N VAL A 32 14.59 -23.25 -2.73
CA VAL A 32 14.31 -24.33 -3.69
C VAL A 32 13.51 -25.45 -3.02
N VAL A 33 13.95 -25.90 -1.85
CA VAL A 33 13.29 -26.96 -1.09
C VAL A 33 11.88 -26.54 -0.69
N ALA A 34 11.70 -25.31 -0.18
CA ALA A 34 10.39 -24.78 0.15
C ALA A 34 9.47 -24.66 -1.08
N TYR A 35 10.02 -24.27 -2.23
CA TYR A 35 9.27 -24.20 -3.48
C TYR A 35 8.76 -25.58 -3.94
N PHE A 36 9.62 -26.61 -3.93
CA PHE A 36 9.19 -27.97 -4.28
C PHE A 36 8.19 -28.55 -3.26
N ALA A 37 8.35 -28.25 -1.97
CA ALA A 37 7.38 -28.64 -0.95
C ALA A 37 5.99 -28.01 -1.19
N ASN A 38 5.94 -26.74 -1.60
CA ASN A 38 4.70 -26.06 -1.96
C ASN A 38 4.08 -26.64 -3.24
N ILE A 39 4.89 -26.95 -4.26
CA ILE A 39 4.41 -27.64 -5.47
C ILE A 39 3.77 -28.97 -5.11
N ARG A 40 4.45 -29.78 -4.30
CA ARG A 40 3.93 -31.08 -3.86
C ARG A 40 2.61 -30.93 -3.11
N THR A 41 2.56 -30.00 -2.16
CA THR A 41 1.34 -29.71 -1.41
C THR A 41 0.18 -29.29 -2.32
N ALA A 42 0.45 -28.45 -3.33
CA ALA A 42 -0.56 -28.07 -4.32
C ALA A 42 -1.05 -29.28 -5.14
N VAL A 43 -0.14 -30.15 -5.60
CA VAL A 43 -0.49 -31.37 -6.32
C VAL A 43 -1.37 -32.28 -5.48
N ASP A 44 -1.01 -32.52 -4.23
CA ASP A 44 -1.79 -33.34 -3.31
C ASP A 44 -3.22 -32.77 -3.14
N ILE A 45 -3.34 -31.43 -2.99
CA ILE A 45 -4.64 -30.75 -2.92
C ILE A 45 -5.43 -30.90 -4.22
N TYR A 46 -4.79 -30.76 -5.39
CA TYR A 46 -5.44 -30.92 -6.68
C TYR A 46 -5.95 -32.36 -6.89
N GLU A 47 -5.17 -33.36 -6.50
CA GLU A 47 -5.58 -34.77 -6.56
C GLU A 47 -6.80 -35.02 -5.66
N GLN A 48 -6.75 -34.56 -4.41
CA GLN A 48 -7.88 -34.71 -3.48
C GLN A 48 -9.15 -34.02 -4.00
N ALA A 49 -9.03 -32.79 -4.52
CA ALA A 49 -10.17 -32.05 -5.09
C ALA A 49 -10.81 -32.75 -6.30
N VAL A 50 -10.03 -33.53 -7.05
CA VAL A 50 -10.49 -34.29 -8.22
C VAL A 50 -11.06 -35.65 -7.82
N LEU A 51 -10.51 -36.27 -6.79
CA LEU A 51 -11.03 -37.54 -6.26
C LEU A 51 -12.37 -37.33 -5.57
N ASP A 52 -12.54 -36.22 -4.86
CA ASP A 52 -13.77 -35.81 -4.19
C ASP A 52 -14.25 -34.43 -4.69
N PRO A 53 -14.82 -34.36 -5.91
CA PRO A 53 -15.30 -33.11 -6.46
C PRO A 53 -16.47 -32.58 -5.62
N SER A 54 -16.42 -31.27 -5.35
CA SER A 54 -17.53 -30.57 -4.66
C SER A 54 -18.85 -30.84 -5.39
N ALA A 55 -19.92 -31.06 -4.63
CA ALA A 55 -21.22 -31.49 -5.15
C ALA A 55 -21.65 -30.67 -6.39
N GLY A 56 -21.71 -31.33 -7.55
CA GLY A 56 -22.21 -30.76 -8.80
C GLY A 56 -21.15 -30.41 -9.85
N MET A 57 -19.85 -30.47 -9.55
CA MET A 57 -18.79 -30.25 -10.55
C MET A 57 -18.22 -31.58 -11.07
N SER A 58 -17.97 -31.66 -12.38
CA SER A 58 -17.17 -32.74 -12.97
C SER A 58 -15.69 -32.61 -12.56
N ARG A 59 -14.94 -33.71 -12.60
CA ARG A 59 -13.48 -33.71 -12.36
C ARG A 59 -12.75 -32.71 -13.26
N GLU A 60 -13.16 -32.62 -14.52
CA GLU A 60 -12.62 -31.71 -15.53
C GLU A 60 -12.99 -30.26 -15.26
N GLU A 61 -14.14 -29.99 -14.63
CA GLU A 61 -14.57 -28.64 -14.23
C GLU A 61 -13.78 -28.16 -13.02
N VAL A 62 -13.59 -29.02 -12.02
CA VAL A 62 -12.73 -28.72 -10.85
C VAL A 62 -11.31 -28.41 -11.30
N LEU A 63 -10.72 -29.24 -12.18
CA LEU A 63 -9.40 -28.96 -12.74
C LEU A 63 -9.36 -27.64 -13.50
N ARG A 64 -10.30 -27.39 -14.43
CA ARG A 64 -10.34 -26.12 -15.18
C ARG A 64 -10.46 -24.91 -14.28
N ALA A 65 -11.24 -25.00 -13.21
CA ALA A 65 -11.38 -23.92 -12.22
C ALA A 65 -10.06 -23.68 -11.47
N LEU A 66 -9.45 -24.76 -10.96
CA LEU A 66 -8.20 -24.72 -10.20
C LEU A 66 -6.99 -24.27 -11.04
N HIS A 67 -6.91 -24.67 -12.31
CA HIS A 67 -5.88 -24.24 -13.26
C HIS A 67 -5.82 -22.72 -13.45
N ARG A 68 -6.90 -21.99 -13.16
CA ARG A 68 -6.98 -20.54 -13.30
C ARG A 68 -6.66 -19.80 -12.00
N ILE A 69 -6.27 -20.51 -10.95
CA ILE A 69 -6.01 -19.95 -9.62
C ILE A 69 -4.53 -20.17 -9.27
N PRO A 70 -3.81 -19.14 -8.82
CA PRO A 70 -2.44 -19.32 -8.37
C PRO A 70 -2.34 -20.37 -7.25
N SER A 71 -1.37 -21.28 -7.35
CA SER A 71 -1.22 -22.43 -6.45
C SER A 71 -1.18 -22.05 -4.97
N HIS A 72 -0.52 -20.94 -4.60
CA HIS A 72 -0.49 -20.47 -3.20
C HIS A 72 -1.89 -20.13 -2.64
N ARG A 73 -2.83 -19.66 -3.47
CA ARG A 73 -4.22 -19.40 -3.05
C ARG A 73 -5.00 -20.69 -2.87
N VAL A 74 -4.72 -21.70 -3.69
CA VAL A 74 -5.30 -23.04 -3.56
C VAL A 74 -4.82 -23.70 -2.26
N ILE A 75 -3.52 -23.62 -1.96
CA ILE A 75 -2.94 -24.11 -0.70
C ILE A 75 -3.60 -23.42 0.51
N ALA A 76 -3.67 -22.09 0.50
CA ALA A 76 -4.30 -21.35 1.59
C ALA A 76 -5.78 -21.68 1.77
N ALA A 77 -6.52 -21.87 0.67
CA ALA A 77 -7.92 -22.25 0.70
C ALA A 77 -8.14 -23.67 1.26
N ALA A 78 -7.27 -24.61 0.93
CA ALA A 78 -7.37 -25.99 1.42
C ALA A 78 -7.07 -26.14 2.91
N GLN A 79 -6.33 -25.20 3.51
CA GLN A 79 -6.08 -25.18 4.95
C GLN A 79 -7.29 -24.74 5.78
N MET A 80 -8.32 -24.18 5.14
CA MET A 80 -9.55 -23.76 5.81
C MET A 80 -10.66 -24.79 5.57
N PRO A 81 -11.44 -25.19 6.60
CA PRO A 81 -12.60 -26.06 6.42
C PRO A 81 -13.57 -25.48 5.38
N GLY A 82 -13.83 -26.24 4.30
CA GLY A 82 -14.69 -25.80 3.19
C GLY A 82 -14.10 -24.69 2.31
N GLY A 83 -12.88 -24.23 2.56
CA GLY A 83 -12.27 -23.12 1.83
C GLY A 83 -12.07 -23.41 0.35
N LEU A 84 -11.76 -24.65 -0.01
CA LEU A 84 -11.65 -25.07 -1.42
C LEU A 84 -13.00 -25.07 -2.14
N SER A 85 -14.06 -25.57 -1.50
CA SER A 85 -15.43 -25.51 -2.05
C SER A 85 -15.90 -24.06 -2.20
N HIS A 86 -15.58 -23.19 -1.24
CA HIS A 86 -15.86 -21.76 -1.35
C HIS A 86 -15.12 -21.13 -2.54
N LEU A 87 -13.81 -21.41 -2.67
CA LEU A 87 -12.97 -20.91 -3.75
C LEU A 87 -13.51 -21.30 -5.14
N LEU A 88 -14.00 -22.52 -5.28
CA LEU A 88 -14.64 -23.02 -6.50
C LEU A 88 -16.01 -22.35 -6.75
N SER A 89 -16.85 -22.24 -5.72
CA SER A 89 -18.21 -21.67 -5.83
C SER A 89 -18.27 -20.16 -6.16
N VAL A 90 -17.29 -19.39 -5.69
CA VAL A 90 -17.23 -17.93 -5.93
C VAL A 90 -16.99 -17.63 -7.40
N ARG A 91 -16.38 -18.56 -8.15
CA ARG A 91 -15.95 -18.32 -9.53
C ARG A 91 -16.97 -18.73 -10.57
N ASP A 92 -17.82 -19.72 -10.32
CA ASP A 92 -18.95 -20.08 -11.21
C ASP A 92 -19.97 -18.94 -11.35
N ARG A 93 -19.92 -17.94 -10.47
CA ARG A 93 -20.77 -16.74 -10.53
C ARG A 93 -20.23 -15.61 -11.42
N GLN A 94 -19.07 -15.76 -12.04
CA GLN A 94 -18.59 -14.78 -13.02
C GLN A 94 -19.22 -15.09 -14.39
N PRO A 95 -20.01 -14.17 -14.99
CA PRO A 95 -20.63 -14.41 -16.28
C PRO A 95 -19.55 -14.64 -17.34
N SER A 96 -19.75 -15.66 -18.17
CA SER A 96 -18.88 -15.92 -19.31
C SER A 96 -18.91 -14.72 -20.26
N PRO A 97 -17.76 -14.21 -20.73
CA PRO A 97 -17.74 -13.11 -21.70
C PRO A 97 -18.14 -13.69 -23.06
N GLY A 98 -19.43 -13.60 -23.42
CA GLY A 98 -19.87 -14.08 -24.72
C GLY A 98 -21.36 -14.35 -24.94
N SER A 99 -22.27 -13.57 -24.34
CA SER A 99 -23.66 -13.56 -24.78
C SER A 99 -24.09 -12.14 -25.12
N ASP A 100 -24.07 -11.84 -26.42
CA ASP A 100 -24.65 -10.64 -27.00
C ASP A 100 -26.15 -10.60 -26.72
N SER A 101 -26.60 -9.58 -25.98
CA SER A 101 -27.98 -9.10 -26.04
C SER A 101 -27.97 -7.58 -26.00
N SER A 102 -28.11 -7.01 -27.18
CA SER A 102 -28.45 -5.61 -27.42
C SER A 102 -29.79 -5.25 -26.77
N LEU A 103 -29.83 -4.14 -26.01
CA LEU A 103 -30.75 -3.01 -26.18
C LEU A 103 -30.71 -2.08 -24.95
N SER A 104 -30.32 -0.82 -25.22
CA SER A 104 -30.69 0.43 -24.54
C SER A 104 -30.72 0.49 -23.01
N ASP A 105 -29.64 1.03 -22.41
CA ASP A 105 -29.72 2.07 -21.37
C ASP A 105 -28.33 2.71 -21.17
N THR A 106 -28.13 3.90 -21.75
CA THR A 106 -26.83 4.62 -21.78
C THR A 106 -26.79 5.84 -20.87
N SER A 107 -27.64 5.92 -19.83
CA SER A 107 -27.65 7.05 -18.89
C SER A 107 -27.20 6.73 -17.46
N ASP A 108 -27.02 5.46 -17.07
CA ASP A 108 -26.69 5.08 -15.68
C ASP A 108 -25.21 4.65 -15.45
N GLN A 109 -24.40 4.54 -16.51
CA GLN A 109 -23.00 4.10 -16.38
C GLN A 109 -21.99 5.23 -16.07
N THR A 110 -22.44 6.49 -16.01
CA THR A 110 -21.53 7.63 -15.80
C THR A 110 -21.31 7.95 -14.31
N LEU A 111 -22.16 7.48 -13.39
CA LEU A 111 -21.96 7.66 -11.94
C LEU A 111 -21.26 6.48 -11.23
N ALA A 112 -21.39 5.25 -11.72
CA ALA A 112 -20.68 4.08 -11.18
C ALA A 112 -19.15 4.12 -11.43
N ALA A 113 -18.68 5.12 -12.18
CA ALA A 113 -17.28 5.40 -12.44
C ALA A 113 -16.72 6.51 -11.52
N ALA A 114 -17.24 6.66 -10.30
CA ALA A 114 -16.44 7.11 -9.16
C ALA A 114 -15.31 6.07 -8.94
N THR A 115 -14.34 6.09 -9.85
CA THR A 115 -13.15 5.25 -9.90
C THR A 115 -12.55 5.19 -8.51
N THR A 116 -12.53 3.98 -7.95
CA THR A 116 -11.98 3.62 -6.64
C THR A 116 -10.62 4.28 -6.41
N THR A 117 -10.64 5.49 -5.86
CA THR A 117 -9.45 6.29 -5.60
C THR A 117 -8.82 5.66 -4.36
N GLY A 118 -7.59 5.13 -4.50
CA GLY A 118 -6.89 4.36 -3.45
C GLY A 118 -6.76 2.85 -3.73
N GLY A 119 -7.55 2.29 -4.67
CA GLY A 119 -7.43 0.89 -5.08
C GLY A 119 -7.82 -0.15 -4.02
N HIS A 120 -8.69 0.23 -3.08
CA HIS A 120 -9.36 -0.71 -2.19
C HIS A 120 -10.59 -1.28 -2.91
N GLY A 121 -10.46 -2.49 -3.47
CA GLY A 121 -11.61 -3.20 -4.02
C GLY A 121 -12.66 -3.48 -2.93
N GLY A 122 -13.95 -3.46 -3.29
CA GLY A 122 -15.04 -3.78 -2.38
C GLY A 122 -15.59 -2.59 -1.58
N ILE A 123 -15.51 -1.37 -2.13
CA ILE A 123 -16.32 -0.24 -1.65
C ILE A 123 -17.71 -0.37 -2.28
N LEU A 124 -18.75 -0.37 -1.44
CA LEU A 124 -20.15 -0.38 -1.85
C LEU A 124 -20.80 0.93 -1.42
N GLU A 125 -21.59 1.53 -2.30
CA GLU A 125 -22.41 2.69 -1.96
C GLU A 125 -23.67 2.25 -1.21
N ARG A 126 -24.05 3.03 -0.20
CA ARG A 126 -25.21 2.84 0.68
C ARG A 126 -25.95 4.15 0.86
N ALA A 127 -27.19 4.10 1.35
CA ALA A 127 -28.00 5.29 1.63
C ALA A 127 -28.00 6.31 0.48
N GLY A 128 -28.32 5.85 -0.74
CA GLY A 128 -28.36 6.71 -1.93
C GLY A 128 -27.02 7.32 -2.33
N GLY A 129 -25.90 6.67 -2.01
CA GLY A 129 -24.56 7.15 -2.35
C GLY A 129 -23.92 8.08 -1.31
N THR A 130 -24.65 8.44 -0.25
CA THR A 130 -24.13 9.31 0.82
C THR A 130 -23.18 8.61 1.78
N VAL A 131 -23.24 7.27 1.84
CA VAL A 131 -22.41 6.43 2.70
C VAL A 131 -21.66 5.41 1.85
N LEU A 132 -20.38 5.19 2.19
CA LEU A 132 -19.55 4.13 1.65
C LEU A 132 -19.41 3.02 2.68
N GLN A 133 -19.72 1.79 2.29
CA GLN A 133 -19.35 0.57 3.00
C GLN A 133 -17.99 0.11 2.48
N LYS A 134 -16.97 0.08 3.34
CA LYS A 134 -15.62 -0.35 3.01
C LYS A 134 -15.25 -1.56 3.85
N ARG A 135 -14.85 -2.65 3.18
CA ARG A 135 -14.21 -3.77 3.87
C ARG A 135 -12.84 -3.34 4.39
N THR A 136 -12.59 -3.60 5.66
CA THR A 136 -11.43 -3.12 6.39
C THR A 136 -10.78 -4.18 7.29
N ASN A 137 -9.71 -3.81 7.99
CA ASN A 137 -9.05 -4.60 9.00
C ASN A 137 -9.49 -4.17 10.41
N ALA A 138 -9.10 -4.95 11.43
CA ALA A 138 -9.43 -4.65 12.81
C ALA A 138 -8.89 -3.29 13.29
N THR A 139 -7.73 -2.85 12.78
CA THR A 139 -7.12 -1.57 13.16
C THR A 139 -7.95 -0.37 12.72
N GLU A 140 -8.35 -0.30 11.45
CA GLU A 140 -9.18 0.81 10.94
C GLU A 140 -10.61 0.74 11.51
N TRP A 141 -11.15 -0.46 11.75
CA TRP A 141 -12.43 -0.61 12.45
C TRP A 141 -12.35 -0.07 13.90
N ASN A 142 -11.36 -0.50 14.68
CA ASN A 142 -11.12 -0.03 16.04
C ASN A 142 -10.88 1.48 16.09
N PHE A 143 -10.14 2.02 15.10
CA PHE A 143 -9.93 3.47 14.98
C PHE A 143 -11.25 4.22 14.90
N TYR A 144 -12.11 3.89 13.93
CA TYR A 144 -13.39 4.58 13.79
C TYR A 144 -14.32 4.37 14.98
N GLU A 145 -14.34 3.18 15.57
CA GLU A 145 -15.10 2.93 16.80
C GLU A 145 -14.61 3.82 17.95
N THR A 146 -13.30 3.92 18.15
CA THR A 146 -12.70 4.75 19.19
C THR A 146 -13.03 6.22 18.96
N ILE A 147 -12.89 6.73 17.74
CA ILE A 147 -13.19 8.15 17.45
C ILE A 147 -14.68 8.46 17.69
N ARG A 148 -15.60 7.59 17.29
CA ARG A 148 -17.04 7.76 17.57
C ARG A 148 -17.35 7.85 19.06
N ASN A 149 -16.66 7.07 19.90
CA ASN A 149 -16.96 6.96 21.33
C ASN A 149 -16.18 7.95 22.22
N SER A 150 -15.01 8.41 21.76
CA SER A 150 -14.09 9.23 22.57
C SER A 150 -14.27 10.73 22.40
N GLY A 151 -14.87 11.18 21.30
CA GLY A 151 -14.90 12.61 20.94
C GLY A 151 -13.51 13.18 20.63
N GLU A 152 -12.56 12.34 20.19
CA GLU A 152 -11.23 12.78 19.78
C GLU A 152 -11.31 13.87 18.70
N LYS A 153 -10.34 14.80 18.70
CA LYS A 153 -10.31 15.99 17.83
C LYS A 153 -10.13 15.70 16.32
N LEU A 154 -10.22 14.44 15.90
CA LEU A 154 -10.15 14.01 14.52
C LEU A 154 -11.50 14.05 13.80
N GLU A 155 -12.62 14.09 14.52
CA GLU A 155 -13.99 13.93 13.97
C GLU A 155 -14.28 14.84 12.76
N ASN A 156 -13.85 16.11 12.83
CA ASN A 156 -14.11 17.08 11.76
C ASN A 156 -13.19 16.92 10.53
N VAL A 157 -12.06 16.23 10.67
CA VAL A 157 -11.05 16.09 9.61
C VAL A 157 -10.98 14.69 9.02
N ILE A 158 -11.77 13.75 9.50
CA ILE A 158 -11.96 12.41 8.90
C ILE A 158 -13.37 12.30 8.32
N PRO A 159 -13.66 11.31 7.45
CA PRO A 159 -15.03 11.01 7.05
C PRO A 159 -15.88 10.65 8.27
N LYS A 160 -17.09 11.20 8.37
CA LYS A 160 -18.01 10.80 9.44
C LYS A 160 -18.23 9.28 9.37
N SER A 161 -18.19 8.59 10.50
CA SER A 161 -18.43 7.16 10.55
C SER A 161 -19.79 6.84 11.13
N PHE A 162 -20.42 5.78 10.61
CA PHE A 162 -21.77 5.36 10.96
C PHE A 162 -21.76 3.95 11.55
N GLY A 163 -22.60 3.72 12.56
CA GLY A 163 -23.03 2.38 12.92
C GLY A 163 -23.96 1.79 11.86
N ARG A 164 -24.10 0.46 11.84
CA ARG A 164 -24.98 -0.23 10.87
C ARG A 164 -26.43 0.28 10.94
N ASP A 165 -26.95 0.45 12.15
CA ASP A 165 -28.32 0.92 12.36
C ASP A 165 -28.51 2.37 11.86
N GLY A 166 -27.48 3.21 12.02
CA GLY A 166 -27.46 4.55 11.44
C GLY A 166 -27.54 4.54 9.91
N VAL A 167 -26.88 3.59 9.25
CA VAL A 167 -27.00 3.42 7.79
C VAL A 167 -28.39 2.93 7.40
N LEU A 168 -28.96 1.96 8.13
CA LEU A 168 -30.32 1.45 7.86
C LEU A 168 -31.38 2.55 8.05
N ALA A 169 -31.21 3.43 9.04
CA ALA A 169 -32.06 4.59 9.25
C ALA A 169 -32.01 5.56 8.07
N LEU A 170 -30.80 5.88 7.59
CA LEU A 170 -30.59 6.72 6.41
C LEU A 170 -31.20 6.09 5.15
N GLU A 171 -31.04 4.78 4.94
CA GLU A 171 -31.63 4.05 3.82
C GLU A 171 -33.17 4.02 3.87
N SER A 172 -33.74 4.01 5.08
CA SER A 172 -35.19 4.04 5.29
C SER A 172 -35.78 5.45 5.20
N GLY A 173 -34.96 6.49 5.01
CA GLY A 173 -35.40 7.89 5.01
C GLY A 173 -35.88 8.39 6.37
N VAL A 174 -35.48 7.72 7.46
CA VAL A 174 -35.83 8.11 8.83
C VAL A 174 -34.75 9.06 9.34
N SER A 175 -35.00 10.36 9.20
CA SER A 175 -34.01 11.42 9.49
C SER A 175 -33.68 11.62 10.98
N ASP A 176 -34.38 10.94 11.89
CA ASP A 176 -34.35 11.22 13.33
C ASP A 176 -34.25 9.94 14.18
N VAL A 177 -33.27 9.10 13.86
CA VAL A 177 -32.84 8.04 14.76
C VAL A 177 -31.59 8.55 15.45
N GLY A 178 -31.77 9.23 16.60
CA GLY A 178 -30.64 9.59 17.46
C GLY A 178 -29.74 8.37 17.65
N ASP A 179 -28.42 8.57 17.55
CA ASP A 179 -27.42 7.51 17.42
C ASP A 179 -27.76 6.33 18.36
N PRO A 180 -28.33 5.23 17.83
CA PRO A 180 -28.74 4.14 18.69
C PRO A 180 -27.47 3.57 19.32
N PRO A 181 -27.50 3.25 20.63
CA PRO A 181 -26.35 2.63 21.27
C PRO A 181 -25.99 1.37 20.47
N LEU A 182 -24.71 1.25 20.12
CA LEU A 182 -24.15 0.08 19.46
C LEU A 182 -24.54 -1.15 20.30
N GLN A 183 -25.55 -1.91 19.87
CA GLN A 183 -25.80 -3.20 20.46
C GLN A 183 -24.69 -4.12 19.99
N ASP A 184 -23.97 -4.71 20.95
CA ASP A 184 -22.94 -5.69 20.74
C ASP A 184 -23.47 -6.78 19.80
N PHE A 185 -22.94 -6.81 18.57
CA PHE A 185 -23.17 -7.91 17.65
C PHE A 185 -22.39 -9.14 18.13
N GLU A 186 -22.77 -9.67 19.29
CA GLU A 186 -22.41 -11.00 19.70
C GLU A 186 -23.21 -11.99 18.85
N THR A 187 -22.48 -12.73 18.00
CA THR A 187 -22.79 -14.04 17.38
C THR A 187 -22.88 -14.06 15.85
N GLY A 188 -21.79 -14.53 15.22
CA GLY A 188 -21.85 -15.20 13.91
C GLY A 188 -20.81 -14.80 12.87
N GLY A 189 -20.15 -13.66 13.04
CA GLY A 189 -19.06 -13.22 12.16
C GLY A 189 -18.91 -11.71 12.22
N ILE A 190 -17.80 -11.22 12.77
CA ILE A 190 -17.47 -9.80 12.79
C ILE A 190 -17.44 -9.34 11.33
N SER A 191 -18.49 -8.65 10.90
CA SER A 191 -18.51 -7.97 9.62
C SER A 191 -17.36 -6.98 9.64
N SER A 192 -16.29 -7.27 8.92
CA SER A 192 -15.06 -6.47 8.85
C SER A 192 -15.27 -5.15 8.11
N ASP A 193 -16.48 -4.61 8.12
CA ASP A 193 -16.88 -3.50 7.27
C ASP A 193 -17.08 -2.26 8.14
N ILE A 194 -16.63 -1.12 7.63
CA ILE A 194 -16.92 0.19 8.18
C ILE A 194 -17.84 0.95 7.23
N PHE A 195 -18.69 1.78 7.80
CA PHE A 195 -19.57 2.69 7.07
C PHE A 195 -19.10 4.11 7.31
N ILE A 196 -18.73 4.80 6.24
CA ILE A 196 -18.12 6.13 6.30
C ILE A 196 -18.78 7.07 5.28
N GLU A 197 -18.74 8.37 5.56
CA GLU A 197 -19.26 9.41 4.68
C GLU A 197 -18.62 9.33 3.29
N ASN A 198 -19.44 9.34 2.25
CA ASN A 198 -18.97 9.69 0.92
C ASN A 198 -18.80 11.21 0.86
N ILE A 199 -17.56 11.67 0.99
CA ILE A 199 -17.25 13.10 1.09
C ILE A 199 -17.73 13.91 -0.13
N ALA A 200 -17.90 13.26 -1.28
CA ALA A 200 -18.32 13.84 -2.55
C ALA A 200 -19.80 13.60 -2.89
N ALA A 201 -20.60 13.01 -2.00
CA ALA A 201 -21.99 12.62 -2.28
C ALA A 201 -22.88 13.76 -2.81
N ASN A 202 -22.63 14.98 -2.35
CA ASN A 202 -23.43 16.15 -2.70
C ASN A 202 -22.76 17.03 -3.78
N PHE A 203 -21.73 16.53 -4.45
CA PHE A 203 -21.04 17.27 -5.50
C PHE A 203 -21.69 16.93 -6.85
N GLU A 204 -22.01 17.96 -7.63
CA GLU A 204 -22.56 17.76 -8.97
C GLU A 204 -21.52 17.14 -9.92
N LYS A 205 -20.28 17.65 -9.84
CA LYS A 205 -19.16 17.16 -10.66
C LYS A 205 -17.89 17.09 -9.81
N PRO A 206 -17.72 16.03 -9.00
CA PRO A 206 -16.58 15.92 -8.10
C PRO A 206 -15.25 15.73 -8.84
N SER A 207 -14.26 16.55 -8.48
CA SER A 207 -12.84 16.33 -8.79
C SER A 207 -12.10 15.89 -7.52
N LEU A 208 -11.51 14.71 -7.55
CA LEU A 208 -10.87 14.06 -6.41
C LEU A 208 -9.36 14.00 -6.58
N LEU A 209 -8.61 14.14 -5.49
CA LEU A 209 -7.16 13.90 -5.44
C LEU A 209 -6.80 13.18 -4.14
N ASP A 210 -6.23 11.98 -4.27
CA ASP A 210 -5.75 11.15 -3.16
C ASP A 210 -4.23 11.32 -3.02
N ILE A 211 -3.81 11.85 -1.88
CA ILE A 211 -2.40 12.11 -1.56
C ILE A 211 -2.01 11.35 -0.30
N LYS A 212 -1.12 10.37 -0.46
CA LYS A 212 -0.52 9.65 0.66
C LYS A 212 0.50 10.51 1.38
N ILE A 213 0.42 10.55 2.71
CA ILE A 213 1.31 11.33 3.57
C ILE A 213 2.33 10.42 4.28
N GLY A 214 3.53 10.95 4.48
CA GLY A 214 4.64 10.30 5.14
C GLY A 214 5.80 9.95 4.20
N GLU A 215 7.02 9.98 4.75
CA GLU A 215 8.25 9.59 4.03
C GLU A 215 8.35 8.07 3.81
N SER A 216 7.70 7.28 4.67
CA SER A 216 7.75 5.83 4.70
C SER A 216 6.33 5.27 4.70
N THR A 217 6.07 4.32 3.82
CA THR A 217 4.75 3.68 3.72
C THR A 217 4.65 2.31 4.37
N ALA A 218 5.72 1.86 5.04
CA ALA A 218 5.75 0.59 5.76
C ALA A 218 6.41 0.73 7.13
N SER A 219 5.84 0.07 8.14
CA SER A 219 6.56 -0.21 9.38
C SER A 219 7.13 -1.63 9.42
N ARG A 220 8.32 -1.82 9.99
CA ARG A 220 8.83 -3.18 10.25
C ARG A 220 7.97 -3.90 11.29
N SER A 221 7.55 -3.21 12.35
CA SER A 221 6.75 -3.82 13.42
C SER A 221 5.39 -4.26 12.91
N GLU A 222 4.77 -3.44 12.05
CA GLU A 222 3.53 -3.77 11.35
C GLU A 222 3.71 -4.98 10.42
N LEU A 223 4.75 -4.99 9.60
CA LEU A 223 5.01 -6.13 8.71
C LEU A 223 5.26 -7.44 9.46
N LEU A 224 5.93 -7.38 10.63
CA LEU A 224 6.18 -8.55 11.46
C LEU A 224 4.92 -9.13 12.12
N ARG A 225 3.80 -8.39 12.18
CA ARG A 225 2.52 -8.92 12.69
C ARG A 225 1.92 -9.98 11.76
N HIS A 226 2.27 -9.95 10.48
CA HIS A 226 1.64 -10.79 9.46
C HIS A 226 2.63 -11.56 8.59
N LEU A 227 3.93 -11.27 8.70
CA LEU A 227 4.97 -11.86 7.87
C LEU A 227 6.13 -12.34 8.74
N THR A 228 6.86 -13.33 8.22
CA THR A 228 8.13 -13.73 8.82
C THR A 228 9.15 -12.59 8.78
N ALA A 229 10.19 -12.67 9.61
CA ALA A 229 11.21 -11.62 9.67
C ALA A 229 11.90 -11.36 8.33
N ARG A 230 12.12 -12.41 7.53
CA ARG A 230 12.73 -12.33 6.19
C ARG A 230 11.79 -11.66 5.19
N GLU A 231 10.53 -12.06 5.15
CA GLU A 231 9.52 -11.47 4.27
C GLU A 231 9.23 -10.00 4.62
N ALA A 232 9.10 -9.70 5.92
CA ALA A 232 8.93 -8.34 6.41
C ALA A 232 10.12 -7.45 5.98
N TRP A 233 11.34 -7.96 6.06
CA TRP A 233 12.53 -7.25 5.60
C TRP A 233 12.54 -7.03 4.09
N LEU A 234 12.23 -8.08 3.30
CA LEU A 234 12.17 -7.99 1.85
C LEU A 234 11.09 -7.00 1.39
N LYS A 235 9.88 -7.08 1.98
CA LYS A 235 8.78 -6.15 1.71
C LYS A 235 9.15 -4.72 2.10
N LYS A 236 9.79 -4.52 3.26
CA LYS A 236 10.29 -3.20 3.67
C LYS A 236 11.31 -2.63 2.69
N ARG A 237 12.24 -3.44 2.18
CA ARG A 237 13.21 -2.99 1.16
C ARG A 237 12.51 -2.57 -0.13
N ARG A 238 11.55 -3.37 -0.61
CA ARG A 238 10.73 -3.05 -1.80
C ARG A 238 9.95 -1.77 -1.61
N MET A 239 9.30 -1.59 -0.46
CA MET A 239 8.54 -0.37 -0.14
C MET A 239 9.44 0.84 -0.03
N LYS A 240 10.62 0.73 0.60
CA LYS A 240 11.62 1.82 0.65
C LYS A 240 12.10 2.21 -0.75
N PHE A 241 12.30 1.25 -1.64
CA PHE A 241 12.61 1.52 -3.04
C PHE A 241 11.47 2.25 -3.74
N ALA A 242 10.22 1.81 -3.56
CA ALA A 242 9.05 2.48 -4.11
C ALA A 242 8.88 3.91 -3.55
N ASP A 243 9.12 4.13 -2.26
CA ASP A 243 9.07 5.44 -1.61
C ASP A 243 10.13 6.39 -2.18
N ARG A 244 11.34 5.88 -2.44
CA ARG A 244 12.41 6.65 -3.10
C ARG A 244 12.08 6.92 -4.57
N ALA A 245 11.64 5.90 -5.30
CA ALA A 245 11.33 5.99 -6.72
C ALA A 245 10.16 6.94 -6.99
N SER A 246 9.17 6.97 -6.10
CA SER A 246 8.04 7.90 -6.16
C SER A 246 8.35 9.28 -5.58
N GLY A 247 9.55 9.51 -5.02
CA GLY A 247 9.93 10.77 -4.39
C GLY A 247 9.22 11.10 -3.08
N SER A 248 8.45 10.16 -2.49
CA SER A 248 7.80 10.39 -1.20
C SER A 248 8.82 10.49 -0.06
N SER A 249 9.98 9.83 -0.16
CA SER A 249 11.02 9.89 0.87
C SER A 249 11.63 11.28 1.02
N SER A 250 11.59 12.14 -0.01
CA SER A 250 12.12 13.50 0.05
C SER A 250 11.03 14.54 0.27
N ARG A 251 9.85 14.35 -0.33
CA ARG A 251 8.71 15.28 -0.19
C ARG A 251 7.91 15.06 1.10
N GLY A 252 7.91 13.84 1.63
CA GLY A 252 7.02 13.43 2.71
C GLY A 252 5.57 13.20 2.27
N TRP A 253 5.29 13.22 0.97
CA TRP A 253 3.98 12.90 0.40
C TRP A 253 4.09 12.46 -1.06
N ARG A 254 3.04 11.80 -1.59
CA ARG A 254 2.88 11.49 -3.01
C ARG A 254 1.42 11.36 -3.41
N VAL A 255 1.10 11.73 -4.65
CA VAL A 255 -0.20 11.45 -5.27
C VAL A 255 -0.31 9.95 -5.54
N VAL A 256 -1.46 9.37 -5.19
CA VAL A 256 -1.77 7.94 -5.40
C VAL A 256 -2.77 7.78 -6.54
N GLY A 257 -3.69 8.74 -6.70
CA GLY A 257 -4.69 8.76 -7.75
C GLY A 257 -5.56 10.02 -7.63
N GLY A 258 -6.53 10.12 -8.51
CA GLY A 258 -7.47 11.24 -8.55
C GLY A 258 -8.37 11.13 -9.77
N THR A 259 -9.34 12.03 -9.85
CA THR A 259 -10.10 12.26 -11.09
C THR A 259 -9.08 12.62 -12.19
N GLU A 260 -9.23 12.01 -13.37
CA GLU A 260 -8.35 12.21 -14.54
C GLU A 260 -6.90 11.67 -14.44
N ILE A 261 -6.43 11.24 -13.26
CA ILE A 261 -5.09 10.67 -13.12
C ILE A 261 -5.09 9.19 -13.51
N ARG A 262 -4.43 8.88 -14.63
CA ARG A 262 -4.26 7.51 -15.14
C ARG A 262 -2.80 7.09 -15.15
N GLY A 263 -2.56 5.78 -15.01
CA GLY A 263 -1.25 5.18 -15.18
C GLY A 263 -0.78 4.34 -14.01
N HIS A 264 0.46 3.86 -14.10
CA HIS A 264 1.05 3.01 -13.07
C HIS A 264 1.39 3.82 -11.80
N ARG A 265 1.08 3.27 -10.62
CA ARG A 265 1.25 3.92 -9.30
C ARG A 265 2.61 4.59 -9.08
N VAL A 266 3.70 3.94 -9.51
CA VAL A 266 5.05 4.50 -9.36
C VAL A 266 5.25 5.75 -10.23
N GLN A 267 4.68 5.78 -11.43
CA GLN A 267 4.76 6.92 -12.33
C GLN A 267 3.92 8.10 -11.83
N ILE A 268 2.70 7.82 -11.36
CA ILE A 268 1.85 8.81 -10.68
C ILE A 268 2.63 9.44 -9.50
N GLY A 269 3.24 8.58 -8.67
CA GLY A 269 4.07 9.03 -7.55
C GLY A 269 5.23 9.93 -7.99
N LYS A 270 5.98 9.55 -9.03
CA LYS A 270 7.07 10.38 -9.58
C LYS A 270 6.58 11.77 -9.99
N ASN A 271 5.43 11.83 -10.64
CA ASN A 271 4.82 13.04 -11.18
C ASN A 271 3.94 13.79 -10.17
N SER A 272 3.99 13.45 -8.87
CA SER A 272 3.12 14.02 -7.83
C SER A 272 3.03 15.55 -7.83
N ARG A 273 4.14 16.26 -8.07
CA ARG A 273 4.12 17.73 -8.14
C ARG A 273 3.34 18.26 -9.33
N SER A 274 3.54 17.66 -10.51
CA SER A 274 2.82 18.02 -11.72
C SER A 274 1.32 17.78 -11.54
N HIS A 275 0.94 16.63 -10.98
CA HIS A 275 -0.46 16.31 -10.71
C HIS A 275 -1.10 17.23 -9.67
N LEU A 276 -0.36 17.56 -8.60
CA LEU A 276 -0.85 18.54 -7.62
C LEU A 276 -1.02 19.92 -8.26
N GLN A 277 -0.05 20.35 -9.06
CA GLN A 277 -0.09 21.63 -9.77
C GLN A 277 -1.28 21.71 -10.72
N GLU A 278 -1.42 20.73 -11.62
CA GLU A 278 -2.55 20.63 -12.56
C GLU A 278 -3.90 20.60 -11.84
N PHE A 279 -4.00 19.86 -10.72
CA PHE A 279 -5.22 19.81 -9.92
C PHE A 279 -5.53 21.19 -9.30
N ILE A 280 -4.55 21.89 -8.71
CA ILE A 280 -4.78 23.21 -8.12
C ILE A 280 -5.03 24.28 -9.18
N GLU A 281 -4.35 24.25 -10.33
CA GLU A 281 -4.56 25.19 -11.43
C GLU A 281 -5.97 25.05 -12.02
N SER A 282 -6.43 23.81 -12.19
CA SER A 282 -7.81 23.51 -12.65
C SER A 282 -8.88 23.90 -11.61
N ASN A 283 -8.48 24.09 -10.35
CA ASN A 283 -9.32 24.41 -9.21
C ASN A 283 -8.81 25.64 -8.46
N SER A 284 -8.34 26.66 -9.18
CA SER A 284 -7.58 27.78 -8.61
C SER A 284 -8.33 28.52 -7.50
N ASP A 285 -9.65 28.68 -7.64
CA ASP A 285 -10.52 29.32 -6.65
C ASP A 285 -10.59 28.54 -5.32
N ALA A 286 -10.44 27.22 -5.38
CA ALA A 286 -10.52 26.33 -4.22
C ALA A 286 -9.18 26.20 -3.46
N GLY A 287 -8.08 26.73 -4.01
CA GLY A 287 -6.73 26.53 -3.45
C GLY A 287 -6.59 27.02 -2.00
N ALA A 288 -7.25 28.12 -1.64
CA ALA A 288 -7.26 28.64 -0.27
C ALA A 288 -8.01 27.71 0.71
N ASP A 289 -9.10 27.11 0.28
CA ASP A 289 -9.91 26.20 1.08
C ASP A 289 -9.23 24.84 1.26
N ILE A 290 -8.56 24.35 0.21
CA ILE A 290 -7.72 23.15 0.28
C ILE A 290 -6.61 23.37 1.32
N ALA A 291 -5.88 24.49 1.25
CA ALA A 291 -4.84 24.80 2.23
C ALA A 291 -5.40 24.90 3.66
N ARG A 292 -6.57 25.53 3.83
CA ARG A 292 -7.27 25.61 5.13
C ARG A 292 -7.63 24.23 5.67
N GLY A 293 -8.18 23.35 4.84
CA GLY A 293 -8.53 21.98 5.20
C GLY A 293 -7.30 21.15 5.59
N LEU A 294 -6.19 21.28 4.85
CA LEU A 294 -4.92 20.62 5.20
C LEU A 294 -4.36 21.11 6.55
N ARG A 295 -4.46 22.41 6.85
CA ARG A 295 -4.07 22.95 8.16
C ARG A 295 -4.97 22.41 9.28
N ALA A 296 -6.27 22.25 9.03
CA ALA A 296 -7.19 21.62 9.98
C ALA A 296 -6.77 20.16 10.27
N VAL A 297 -6.48 19.37 9.24
CA VAL A 297 -5.95 18.00 9.40
C VAL A 297 -4.67 18.01 10.23
N ARG A 298 -3.71 18.89 9.91
CA ARG A 298 -2.46 19.03 10.65
C ARG A 298 -2.72 19.31 12.13
N THR A 299 -3.54 20.31 12.45
CA THR A 299 -3.87 20.67 13.83
C THR A 299 -4.51 19.50 14.57
N ALA A 300 -5.50 18.84 13.97
CA ALA A 300 -6.16 17.69 14.56
C ALA A 300 -5.18 16.53 14.84
N VAL A 301 -4.24 16.25 13.94
CA VAL A 301 -3.19 15.24 14.15
C VAL A 301 -2.21 15.65 15.26
N VAL A 302 -1.87 16.95 15.37
CA VAL A 302 -1.08 17.46 16.49
C VAL A 302 -1.82 17.32 17.82
N GLU A 303 -3.13 17.35 17.85
CA GLU A 303 -3.88 17.23 19.09
C GLU A 303 -4.33 15.80 19.41
N SER A 304 -4.27 14.89 18.43
CA SER A 304 -4.63 13.48 18.60
C SER A 304 -3.58 12.67 19.35
N SER A 305 -4.03 11.55 19.94
CA SER A 305 -3.15 10.53 20.53
C SER A 305 -2.57 9.57 19.47
N TYR A 306 -2.95 9.71 18.20
CA TYR A 306 -2.61 8.78 17.14
C TYR A 306 -1.34 9.16 16.36
N ALA A 307 -0.68 8.13 15.82
CA ALA A 307 0.31 8.26 14.77
C ALA A 307 -0.15 7.49 13.52
N PHE A 308 0.13 8.05 12.34
CA PHE A 308 -0.38 7.55 11.07
C PHE A 308 0.76 7.09 10.16
N ILE A 309 0.59 5.94 9.52
CA ILE A 309 1.49 5.44 8.48
C ILE A 309 0.69 5.15 7.23
N ALA A 310 1.18 5.61 6.08
CA ALA A 310 0.54 5.34 4.78
C ALA A 310 -0.92 5.78 4.66
N SER A 311 -1.43 6.59 5.59
CA SER A 311 -2.72 7.30 5.49
C SER A 311 -2.63 8.38 4.41
N SER A 312 -3.80 8.74 3.88
CA SER A 312 -3.93 9.68 2.79
C SER A 312 -4.78 10.88 3.20
N VAL A 313 -4.54 12.04 2.60
CA VAL A 313 -5.53 13.11 2.54
C VAL A 313 -6.25 13.02 1.21
N LEU A 314 -7.58 12.92 1.26
CA LEU A 314 -8.46 12.97 0.11
C LEU A 314 -9.01 14.39 -0.01
N ILE A 315 -8.74 15.01 -1.15
CA ILE A 315 -9.24 16.34 -1.50
C ILE A 315 -10.36 16.13 -2.51
N ALA A 316 -11.51 16.75 -2.27
CA ALA A 316 -12.64 16.77 -3.18
C ALA A 316 -13.01 18.23 -3.45
N VAL A 317 -13.19 18.59 -4.73
CA VAL A 317 -13.70 19.89 -5.17
C VAL A 317 -14.91 19.67 -6.06
N ASP A 318 -15.99 20.42 -5.84
CA ASP A 318 -17.13 20.41 -6.76
C ASP A 318 -16.87 21.36 -7.94
N LEU A 319 -16.98 20.83 -9.17
CA LEU A 319 -16.86 21.59 -10.41
C LEU A 319 -18.21 22.07 -10.97
N GLY A 320 -19.32 21.79 -10.27
CA GLY A 320 -20.67 22.20 -10.65
C GLY A 320 -20.81 23.71 -10.85
N ALA A 321 -21.58 24.13 -11.86
CA ALA A 321 -21.74 25.53 -12.24
C ALA A 321 -22.64 26.32 -11.27
N GLY A 322 -23.37 25.62 -10.39
CA GLY A 322 -24.35 26.20 -9.48
C GLY A 322 -23.82 26.61 -8.10
N SER A 323 -22.61 26.19 -7.71
CA SER A 323 -22.08 26.56 -6.39
C SER A 323 -21.48 27.96 -6.44
N VAL A 324 -22.11 28.92 -5.76
CA VAL A 324 -21.61 30.31 -5.61
C VAL A 324 -20.19 30.33 -5.00
N GLU A 325 -19.81 29.28 -4.27
CA GLU A 325 -18.45 29.03 -3.83
C GLU A 325 -18.11 27.56 -4.12
N ARG A 326 -17.02 27.30 -4.86
CA ARG A 326 -16.49 25.95 -5.06
C ARG A 326 -16.02 25.40 -3.72
N ALA A 327 -16.88 24.64 -3.05
CA ALA A 327 -16.54 24.02 -1.79
C ALA A 327 -15.49 22.94 -1.99
N ALA A 328 -14.31 23.13 -1.39
CA ALA A 328 -13.33 22.06 -1.22
C ALA A 328 -13.55 21.36 0.12
N LYS A 329 -13.54 20.02 0.09
CA LYS A 329 -13.46 19.19 1.29
C LYS A 329 -12.11 18.49 1.32
N VAL A 330 -11.47 18.51 2.49
CA VAL A 330 -10.20 17.80 2.73
C VAL A 330 -10.40 16.90 3.93
N LYS A 331 -10.22 15.59 3.74
CA LYS A 331 -10.37 14.58 4.81
C LYS A 331 -9.16 13.66 4.86
N LEU A 332 -8.71 13.31 6.06
CA LEU A 332 -7.75 12.26 6.31
C LEU A 332 -8.46 10.90 6.21
N ILE A 333 -7.88 9.95 5.48
CA ILE A 333 -8.44 8.63 5.18
C ILE A 333 -7.38 7.52 5.29
N ASP A 334 -7.83 6.27 5.16
CA ASP A 334 -7.03 5.04 5.21
C ASP A 334 -6.29 4.84 6.55
N PHE A 335 -7.05 4.35 7.53
CA PHE A 335 -6.59 4.17 8.92
C PHE A 335 -6.12 2.76 9.23
N ALA A 336 -5.86 1.94 8.20
CA ALA A 336 -5.40 0.56 8.34
C ALA A 336 -4.09 0.44 9.14
N HIS A 337 -3.34 1.54 9.25
CA HIS A 337 -2.09 1.68 10.00
C HIS A 337 -2.09 2.97 10.83
N ALA A 338 -3.23 3.30 11.43
CA ALA A 338 -3.30 4.26 12.53
C ALA A 338 -3.00 3.54 13.85
N PHE A 339 -2.18 4.15 14.69
CA PHE A 339 -1.75 3.55 15.96
C PHE A 339 -1.94 4.55 17.09
N ALA A 340 -2.62 4.13 18.15
CA ALA A 340 -2.68 4.90 19.39
C ALA A 340 -1.30 4.92 20.06
N PHE A 341 -1.09 5.85 20.99
CA PHE A 341 0.16 5.98 21.74
C PHE A 341 0.51 4.71 22.51
N GLU A 342 -0.48 4.00 23.04
CA GLU A 342 -0.32 2.80 23.86
C GLU A 342 0.10 1.58 23.02
N GLU A 343 -0.18 1.57 21.71
CA GLU A 343 0.15 0.47 20.81
C GLU A 343 1.59 0.52 20.31
N LEU A 344 2.23 1.68 20.38
CA LEU A 344 3.59 1.92 19.92
C LEU A 344 4.46 2.39 21.08
N GLY A 345 5.71 1.95 21.14
CA GLY A 345 6.67 2.61 22.03
C GLY A 345 6.81 4.10 21.69
N ILE A 346 7.09 4.92 22.70
CA ILE A 346 7.19 6.40 22.62
C ILE A 346 8.02 6.84 21.41
N ASP A 347 9.19 6.26 21.21
CA ASP A 347 10.10 6.59 20.11
C ASP A 347 9.48 6.34 18.73
N GLN A 348 8.71 5.24 18.62
CA GLN A 348 8.15 4.80 17.36
C GLN A 348 6.91 5.62 16.99
N HIS A 349 6.08 5.95 17.99
CA HIS A 349 4.96 6.88 17.85
C HIS A 349 5.45 8.26 17.43
N GLN A 350 6.41 8.82 18.18
CA GLN A 350 6.97 10.14 17.90
C GLN A 350 7.60 10.21 16.51
N LYS A 351 8.32 9.16 16.10
CA LYS A 351 8.89 9.08 14.76
C LYS A 351 7.83 9.16 13.67
N TYR A 352 6.75 8.39 13.76
CA TYR A 352 5.70 8.39 12.73
C TYR A 352 4.95 9.70 12.70
N ARG A 353 4.65 10.26 13.88
CA ARG A 353 4.03 11.57 14.01
C ARG A 353 4.87 12.67 13.37
N VAL A 354 6.18 12.74 13.67
CA VAL A 354 7.09 13.72 13.04
C VAL A 354 7.14 13.56 11.52
N GLN A 355 7.21 12.33 11.02
CA GLN A 355 7.23 12.08 9.57
C GLN A 355 5.92 12.50 8.88
N PHE A 356 4.78 12.21 9.50
CA PHE A 356 3.49 12.64 8.99
C PHE A 356 3.37 14.18 8.98
N LEU A 357 3.70 14.83 10.11
CA LEU A 357 3.64 16.29 10.25
C LEU A 357 4.55 17.01 9.25
N LYS A 358 5.78 16.51 9.06
CA LYS A 358 6.67 17.04 8.03
C LYS A 358 6.09 16.89 6.62
N GLY A 359 5.45 15.75 6.34
CA GLY A 359 4.80 15.47 5.06
C GLY A 359 3.65 16.43 4.77
N ILE A 360 2.76 16.63 5.73
CA ILE A 360 1.61 17.54 5.56
C ILE A 360 2.05 19.01 5.52
N ASP A 361 3.08 19.41 6.27
CA ASP A 361 3.65 20.77 6.20
C ASP A 361 4.21 21.07 4.81
N ASN A 362 4.96 20.12 4.24
CA ASN A 362 5.44 20.26 2.87
C ASN A 362 4.29 20.34 1.86
N LEU A 363 3.24 19.53 2.03
CA LEU A 363 2.07 19.56 1.13
C LEU A 363 1.34 20.91 1.21
N ILE A 364 1.07 21.41 2.42
CA ILE A 364 0.46 22.73 2.66
C ILE A 364 1.25 23.82 1.94
N SER A 365 2.57 23.86 2.14
CA SER A 365 3.45 24.84 1.50
C SER A 365 3.39 24.78 -0.04
N ASN A 366 3.33 23.58 -0.63
CA ASN A 366 3.23 23.44 -2.08
C ASN A 366 1.87 23.94 -2.60
N VAL A 367 0.77 23.59 -1.93
CA VAL A 367 -0.58 24.07 -2.31
C VAL A 367 -0.66 25.59 -2.22
N GLU A 368 -0.17 26.19 -1.14
CA GLU A 368 -0.16 27.63 -0.95
C GLU A 368 0.66 28.36 -2.01
N GLN A 369 1.83 27.81 -2.36
CA GLN A 369 2.68 28.36 -3.40
C GLN A 369 1.97 28.37 -4.75
N ILE A 370 1.42 27.22 -5.17
CA ILE A 370 0.72 27.09 -6.45
C ILE A 370 -0.50 28.02 -6.49
N ALA A 371 -1.34 27.99 -5.46
CA ALA A 371 -2.53 28.84 -5.38
C ALA A 371 -2.19 30.34 -5.40
N SER A 372 -1.06 30.74 -4.81
CA SER A 372 -0.60 32.13 -4.85
C SER A 372 -0.11 32.54 -6.24
N SER A 373 0.60 31.66 -6.95
CA SER A 373 1.00 31.89 -8.33
C SER A 373 -0.20 32.05 -9.26
N CYS A 374 -1.23 31.18 -9.15
CA CYS A 374 -2.46 31.32 -9.93
C CYS A 374 -3.15 32.68 -9.70
N ARG A 375 -3.21 33.15 -8.45
CA ARG A 375 -3.81 34.46 -8.12
C ARG A 375 -3.03 35.63 -8.71
N GLN A 376 -1.69 35.56 -8.70
CA GLN A 376 -0.83 36.60 -9.29
C GLN A 376 -1.04 36.69 -10.81
N GLU A 377 -1.12 35.55 -11.49
CA GLU A 377 -1.38 35.49 -12.94
C GLU A 377 -2.76 36.05 -13.30
N CYS A 378 -3.80 35.79 -12.49
CA CYS A 378 -5.12 36.39 -12.69
C CYS A 378 -5.13 37.91 -12.43
N ALA A 379 -4.36 38.40 -11.46
CA ALA A 379 -4.33 39.80 -11.07
C ALA A 379 -3.57 40.69 -12.07
N GLU A 380 -2.52 40.18 -12.72
CA GLU A 380 -1.76 40.93 -13.75
C GLU A 380 -2.55 41.11 -15.06
N GLY A 381 -3.70 40.43 -15.20
CA GLY A 381 -4.50 40.39 -16.42
C GLY A 381 -3.72 39.79 -17.61
N PRO A 382 -4.38 39.57 -18.76
CA PRO A 382 -3.65 39.31 -19.99
C PRO A 382 -2.78 40.54 -20.25
N ARG A 383 -1.45 40.41 -20.15
CA ARG A 383 -0.52 41.52 -20.46
C ARG A 383 -0.86 42.06 -21.84
N ALA A 384 -1.57 43.17 -21.86
CA ALA A 384 -1.98 43.84 -23.08
C ALA A 384 -0.73 44.22 -23.85
N GLY A 385 -0.47 43.52 -24.96
CA GLY A 385 0.54 43.91 -25.92
C GLY A 385 1.99 43.76 -25.45
N ARG A 386 2.52 42.53 -25.51
CA ARG A 386 3.71 42.39 -26.34
C ARG A 386 3.22 42.37 -27.78
N SER A 387 3.06 43.56 -28.37
CA SER A 387 3.08 43.69 -29.82
C SER A 387 4.30 42.92 -30.29
N SER A 388 4.09 41.84 -31.04
CA SER A 388 5.15 41.18 -31.79
C SER A 388 6.01 42.28 -32.39
N PRO A 389 7.34 42.29 -32.18
CA PRO A 389 8.16 43.20 -32.95
C PRO A 389 7.87 42.89 -34.41
N ASP A 390 7.30 43.86 -35.11
CA ASP A 390 7.16 43.82 -36.56
C ASP A 390 8.50 43.37 -37.11
N VAL A 391 8.49 42.23 -37.78
CA VAL A 391 9.64 41.73 -38.55
C VAL A 391 9.77 42.65 -39.75
N ALA A 392 10.27 43.86 -39.51
CA ALA A 392 10.77 44.74 -40.55
C ALA A 392 12.04 44.09 -41.11
N ALA A 393 11.91 43.58 -42.32
CA ALA A 393 13.03 43.14 -43.14
C ALA A 393 14.04 44.28 -43.31
N ALA A 394 15.25 44.09 -42.80
CA ALA A 394 16.47 44.80 -43.18
C ALA A 394 17.62 43.86 -42.77
N ASP A 395 18.17 43.09 -43.71
CA ASP A 395 19.25 43.48 -44.64
C ASP A 395 20.60 43.68 -43.93
N VAL A 396 21.59 43.08 -44.59
CA VAL A 396 22.92 42.72 -44.12
C VAL A 396 23.76 43.97 -43.84
N SER A 397 24.42 44.01 -42.67
CA SER A 397 25.74 44.66 -42.60
C SER A 397 26.53 44.20 -41.36
N LEU A 398 27.65 43.52 -41.64
CA LEU A 398 28.75 43.25 -40.70
C LEU A 398 29.41 44.59 -40.34
N GLY A 399 29.48 44.91 -39.04
CA GLY A 399 30.16 46.09 -38.52
C GLY A 399 30.72 45.81 -37.13
N GLU A 400 31.98 46.16 -36.95
CA GLU A 400 32.87 45.82 -35.84
C GLU A 400 32.45 46.39 -34.48
N ALA A 401 33.02 45.79 -33.43
CA ALA A 401 32.87 46.12 -32.02
C ALA A 401 33.26 47.57 -31.68
N PRO A 402 32.75 48.09 -30.56
CA PRO A 402 33.68 48.66 -29.60
C PRO A 402 33.43 48.25 -28.14
N GLU A 403 34.54 48.09 -27.45
CA GLU A 403 34.68 47.98 -26.00
C GLU A 403 34.02 49.15 -25.27
N GLY A 404 33.26 48.85 -24.21
CA GLY A 404 32.62 49.86 -23.39
C GLY A 404 32.19 49.31 -22.04
N ARG A 405 33.11 49.39 -21.07
CA ARG A 405 32.86 49.23 -19.62
C ARG A 405 31.58 49.95 -19.19
N ARG A 406 30.61 49.21 -18.65
CA ARG A 406 29.63 49.73 -17.69
C ARG A 406 29.59 48.80 -16.48
N LYS A 407 29.91 49.37 -15.32
CA LYS A 407 29.72 48.75 -14.01
C LYS A 407 28.21 48.68 -13.72
N SER A 408 27.70 47.50 -13.43
CA SER A 408 26.38 47.31 -12.83
C SER A 408 26.47 47.51 -11.31
N PRO A 409 25.50 48.20 -10.67
CA PRO A 409 25.29 48.08 -9.25
C PRO A 409 24.35 46.89 -9.00
N GLY A 410 24.93 45.75 -8.68
CA GLY A 410 24.21 44.57 -8.20
C GLY A 410 24.57 44.30 -6.76
N GLU A 411 23.88 44.94 -5.81
CA GLU A 411 23.98 44.60 -4.39
C GLU A 411 22.81 45.20 -3.58
N SER A 412 21.70 44.46 -3.51
CA SER A 412 20.80 44.40 -2.36
C SER A 412 19.55 43.63 -2.75
N LEU A 413 19.49 42.36 -2.36
CA LEU A 413 18.27 41.60 -2.02
C LEU A 413 18.69 40.13 -1.80
N ARG A 414 19.48 39.89 -0.75
CA ARG A 414 19.65 38.56 -0.14
C ARG A 414 19.84 38.73 1.37
N ALA A 415 18.72 38.77 2.10
CA ALA A 415 18.68 38.43 3.53
C ALA A 415 17.22 38.29 4.00
N ILE A 416 16.49 37.31 3.46
CA ILE A 416 15.41 36.65 4.20
C ILE A 416 15.57 35.15 3.93
N VAL A 417 16.55 34.56 4.60
CA VAL A 417 16.59 33.10 4.80
C VAL A 417 16.12 32.88 6.22
N SER A 418 14.90 32.37 6.29
CA SER A 418 14.19 31.83 7.44
C SER A 418 15.11 31.14 8.45
N GLU A 419 15.09 31.64 9.69
CA GLU A 419 15.64 30.92 10.84
C GLU A 419 14.91 29.57 10.99
N PRO A 420 15.63 28.48 11.31
CA PRO A 420 15.00 27.22 11.65
C PRO A 420 14.24 27.39 12.97
N MET A 421 12.92 27.25 12.89
CA MET A 421 12.00 27.19 14.03
C MET A 421 12.45 26.06 14.98
N GLN A 422 13.12 26.42 16.07
CA GLN A 422 13.44 25.51 17.16
C GLN A 422 12.14 25.14 17.88
N TRP A 423 11.60 23.96 17.56
CA TRP A 423 10.49 23.35 18.29
C TRP A 423 11.03 22.63 19.54
N ASP A 424 10.78 23.18 20.74
CA ASP A 424 10.81 22.39 21.98
C ASP A 424 9.76 22.85 23.03
N PRO A 425 8.46 22.48 22.88
CA PRO A 425 7.50 22.59 23.98
C PRO A 425 7.23 21.24 24.67
N LEU A 426 7.59 20.10 24.07
CA LEU A 426 7.11 18.79 24.51
C LEU A 426 8.07 18.02 25.43
N ARG A 427 9.34 18.43 25.58
CA ARG A 427 10.23 17.82 26.58
C ARG A 427 9.91 18.19 28.03
N GLN A 428 9.17 19.27 28.27
CA GLN A 428 8.85 19.69 29.64
C GLN A 428 7.69 18.89 30.27
N GLN A 429 6.75 18.41 29.46
CA GLN A 429 5.57 17.70 29.99
C GLN A 429 5.88 16.29 30.52
N TYR A 430 6.97 15.66 30.07
CA TYR A 430 7.31 14.27 30.43
C TYR A 430 8.49 14.14 31.41
N LYS A 431 8.99 15.24 31.98
CA LYS A 431 10.04 15.20 33.01
C LYS A 431 9.53 14.89 34.41
N LEU A 432 8.21 14.81 34.62
CA LEU A 432 7.62 14.65 35.95
C LEU A 432 7.40 13.20 36.41
N ASP A 433 7.46 12.19 35.53
CA ASP A 433 7.15 10.80 35.91
C ASP A 433 8.32 9.80 35.85
N ALA A 434 9.51 10.23 35.44
CA ALA A 434 10.67 9.33 35.33
C ALA A 434 11.39 9.03 36.67
N SER A 435 10.98 9.65 37.78
CA SER A 435 11.64 9.50 39.09
C SER A 435 11.12 8.32 39.94
N VAL A 436 10.10 7.58 39.47
CA VAL A 436 9.44 6.53 40.28
C VAL A 436 9.82 5.09 39.88
N LEU A 437 10.56 4.87 38.79
CA LEU A 437 10.87 3.50 38.29
C LEU A 437 12.34 3.06 38.44
N ALA A 438 13.11 3.69 39.32
CA ALA A 438 14.49 3.30 39.58
C ALA A 438 14.61 2.41 40.84
N SER A 439 14.16 1.16 40.77
CA SER A 439 14.66 0.11 41.65
C SER A 439 14.61 -1.27 40.98
N GLU A 440 15.82 -1.78 40.71
CA GLU A 440 16.27 -3.17 40.49
C GLU A 440 16.89 -3.46 39.11
N PRO A 441 18.22 -3.76 39.05
CA PRO A 441 18.87 -4.27 37.85
C PRO A 441 19.14 -5.78 37.97
N HIS A 442 18.48 -6.59 37.15
CA HIS A 442 19.05 -7.89 36.75
C HIS A 442 19.85 -7.69 35.46
N SER A 443 21.13 -8.06 35.50
CA SER A 443 22.05 -7.80 34.39
C SER A 443 21.87 -8.79 33.24
N LEU A 444 21.90 -8.28 32.01
CA LEU A 444 21.88 -9.03 30.74
C LEU A 444 22.86 -10.21 30.68
N ALA A 445 23.90 -10.21 31.51
CA ALA A 445 24.89 -11.27 31.59
C ALA A 445 24.34 -12.58 32.20
N GLU A 446 23.32 -12.51 33.05
CA GLU A 446 22.70 -13.70 33.66
C GLU A 446 21.75 -14.41 32.69
N LEU A 447 21.03 -13.63 31.86
CA LEU A 447 20.14 -14.16 30.83
C LEU A 447 20.92 -14.89 29.72
N ALA A 448 22.10 -14.36 29.34
CA ALA A 448 22.97 -14.98 28.36
C ALA A 448 23.58 -16.31 28.86
N ARG A 449 23.84 -16.41 30.17
CA ARG A 449 24.38 -17.63 30.79
C ARG A 449 23.35 -18.76 30.83
N ALA A 450 22.12 -18.45 31.24
CA ALA A 450 21.02 -19.41 31.26
C ALA A 450 20.69 -19.97 29.86
N THR A 451 20.79 -19.14 28.82
CA THR A 451 20.54 -19.55 27.42
C THR A 451 21.63 -20.49 26.89
N ALA A 452 22.89 -20.24 27.22
CA ALA A 452 24.01 -21.08 26.79
C ALA A 452 24.00 -22.47 27.49
N GLU A 453 23.51 -22.52 28.72
CA GLU A 453 23.40 -23.77 29.51
C GLU A 453 22.26 -24.65 29.02
N GLY A 454 21.14 -24.05 28.59
CA GLY A 454 20.03 -24.77 27.95
C GLY A 454 20.40 -25.43 26.61
N MET A 455 21.28 -24.81 25.82
CA MET A 455 21.73 -25.37 24.53
C MET A 455 22.71 -26.55 24.68
N ARG A 456 23.50 -26.61 25.76
CA ARG A 456 24.40 -27.75 26.03
C ARG A 456 23.66 -29.01 26.46
N ASN A 457 22.56 -28.84 27.19
CA ASN A 457 21.82 -29.98 27.74
C ASN A 457 20.82 -30.60 26.73
N GLY A 458 20.59 -29.96 25.58
CA GLY A 458 19.66 -30.43 24.54
C GLY A 458 20.21 -31.43 23.52
N PHE A 459 21.51 -31.74 23.53
CA PHE A 459 22.17 -32.63 22.57
C PHE A 459 22.80 -33.85 23.26
N SER A 460 21.98 -34.66 23.93
CA SER A 460 22.39 -36.01 24.38
C SER A 460 21.28 -37.02 24.07
N GLY A 461 21.17 -37.40 22.79
CA GLY A 461 20.18 -38.39 22.39
C GLY A 461 20.00 -38.53 20.88
N ALA A 462 21.05 -38.95 20.15
CA ALA A 462 20.88 -39.56 18.82
C ALA A 462 22.04 -40.53 18.54
N SER A 463 21.65 -41.71 18.07
CA SER A 463 22.46 -42.92 17.87
C SER A 463 23.53 -42.79 16.78
N SER A 464 24.64 -43.46 17.01
CA SER A 464 25.78 -43.64 16.11
C SER A 464 25.45 -44.57 14.94
N GLU A 465 24.87 -44.05 13.85
CA GLU A 465 24.90 -44.76 12.56
C GLU A 465 24.55 -43.78 11.43
N THR A 466 25.59 -43.14 10.89
CA THR A 466 25.80 -42.73 9.48
C THR A 466 26.97 -41.74 9.51
N ARG A 467 28.19 -42.28 9.53
CA ARG A 467 29.42 -41.49 9.39
C ARG A 467 29.81 -41.55 7.92
N VAL A 468 29.50 -40.50 7.18
CA VAL A 468 30.07 -40.29 5.84
C VAL A 468 31.38 -39.53 6.05
N ASP A 469 32.50 -40.22 5.85
CA ASP A 469 33.82 -39.59 5.85
C ASP A 469 33.92 -38.65 4.64
N LEU A 470 33.72 -37.35 4.90
CA LEU A 470 34.14 -36.29 3.99
C LEU A 470 35.57 -35.92 4.35
N LEU A 471 36.49 -36.40 3.52
CA LEU A 471 37.92 -36.14 3.56
C LEU A 471 38.21 -34.63 3.59
N ASP A 472 39.18 -34.26 4.43
CA ASP A 472 39.93 -33.00 4.36
C ASP A 472 40.53 -32.84 2.96
N GLY A 473 39.93 -31.94 2.18
CA GLY A 473 40.41 -31.55 0.87
C GLY A 473 40.01 -30.11 0.63
N ASP A 474 41.00 -29.22 0.69
CA ASP A 474 40.86 -27.81 0.40
C ASP A 474 40.46 -27.63 -1.08
N VAL A 475 39.20 -27.30 -1.35
CA VAL A 475 38.69 -27.02 -2.72
C VAL A 475 38.40 -25.53 -2.83
N SER A 476 39.45 -24.77 -3.08
CA SER A 476 39.34 -23.40 -3.58
C SER A 476 39.28 -23.42 -5.11
N GLY A 477 38.09 -23.20 -5.67
CA GLY A 477 37.88 -23.00 -7.11
C GLY A 477 36.47 -23.32 -7.60
N ASP A 478 36.01 -22.58 -8.62
CA ASP A 478 34.67 -22.64 -9.24
C ASP A 478 34.19 -24.06 -9.64
N ALA A 479 35.12 -25.00 -9.82
CA ALA A 479 34.81 -26.41 -10.11
C ALA A 479 34.15 -27.17 -8.94
N GLY A 480 34.33 -26.73 -7.69
CA GLY A 480 33.72 -27.37 -6.51
C GLY A 480 32.21 -27.15 -6.42
N SER A 481 31.74 -25.98 -6.84
CA SER A 481 30.31 -25.60 -6.85
C SER A 481 29.51 -26.43 -7.87
N ALA A 482 30.05 -26.61 -9.08
CA ALA A 482 29.43 -27.40 -10.13
C ALA A 482 29.36 -28.92 -9.81
N LYS A 483 30.34 -29.43 -9.05
CA LYS A 483 30.37 -30.84 -8.65
C LYS A 483 29.39 -31.15 -7.51
N LEU A 484 29.19 -30.20 -6.59
CA LEU A 484 28.15 -30.29 -5.56
C LEU A 484 26.75 -30.21 -6.18
N SER A 485 26.52 -29.32 -7.15
CA SER A 485 25.21 -29.15 -7.79
C SER A 485 24.77 -30.38 -8.59
N MET A 486 25.69 -31.03 -9.33
CA MET A 486 25.39 -32.25 -10.09
C MET A 486 25.13 -33.47 -9.19
N THR A 487 25.88 -33.59 -8.09
CA THR A 487 25.67 -34.67 -7.10
C THR A 487 24.32 -34.50 -6.40
N TYR A 488 23.94 -33.25 -6.12
CA TYR A 488 22.67 -32.89 -5.48
C TYR A 488 21.45 -33.09 -6.41
N LEU A 489 21.57 -32.72 -7.69
CA LEU A 489 20.55 -32.99 -8.71
C LEU A 489 20.38 -34.49 -8.96
N SER A 490 21.47 -35.27 -8.92
CA SER A 490 21.42 -36.74 -9.00
C SER A 490 20.72 -37.35 -7.78
N TYR A 491 20.91 -36.79 -6.58
CA TYR A 491 20.20 -37.21 -5.35
C TYR A 491 18.71 -36.87 -5.38
N ILE A 492 18.34 -35.67 -5.84
CA ILE A 492 16.93 -35.27 -6.05
C ILE A 492 16.28 -36.15 -7.12
N ALA A 493 16.96 -36.39 -8.24
CA ALA A 493 16.49 -37.30 -9.28
C ALA A 493 16.29 -38.72 -8.74
N LYS A 494 17.18 -39.21 -7.86
CA LYS A 494 17.05 -40.53 -7.23
C LYS A 494 15.86 -40.60 -6.26
N ILE A 495 15.62 -39.58 -5.44
CA ILE A 495 14.43 -39.48 -4.56
C ILE A 495 13.13 -39.45 -5.38
N LEU A 496 13.14 -38.78 -6.54
CA LEU A 496 12.00 -38.75 -7.46
C LEU A 496 11.84 -40.08 -8.23
N ASN A 497 12.93 -40.79 -8.51
CA ASN A 497 12.95 -42.05 -9.26
C ASN A 497 12.59 -43.28 -8.39
N GLU A 498 12.87 -43.25 -7.08
CA GLU A 498 12.53 -44.35 -6.17
C GLU A 498 11.02 -44.54 -5.96
N LYS A 499 10.14 -43.68 -6.51
CA LYS A 499 8.67 -43.83 -6.39
C LYS A 499 7.80 -43.58 -7.62
N VAL A 500 8.32 -43.47 -8.85
CA VAL A 500 7.46 -43.25 -10.04
C VAL A 500 7.99 -43.94 -11.31
N GLU A 501 7.32 -45.00 -11.78
CA GLU A 501 7.48 -45.64 -13.11
C GLU A 501 6.92 -44.78 -14.27
N LEU A 502 7.17 -43.46 -14.32
CA LEU A 502 6.57 -42.59 -15.35
C LEU A 502 7.53 -41.52 -15.88
N GLY A 503 8.70 -41.90 -16.41
CA GLY A 503 9.38 -41.18 -17.50
C GLY A 503 9.49 -39.64 -17.41
N ILE A 504 9.79 -39.08 -16.23
CA ILE A 504 9.90 -37.61 -16.02
C ILE A 504 11.28 -37.06 -16.43
N CYS A 505 12.34 -37.88 -16.46
CA CYS A 505 13.73 -37.39 -16.56
C CYS A 505 14.06 -36.66 -17.88
N ASP A 506 13.50 -37.07 -19.03
CA ASP A 506 13.93 -36.53 -20.32
C ASP A 506 13.42 -35.11 -20.63
N THR A 507 12.39 -34.64 -19.92
CA THR A 507 11.80 -33.31 -20.17
C THR A 507 12.41 -32.23 -19.31
N VAL A 508 12.82 -32.54 -18.07
CA VAL A 508 13.43 -31.57 -17.15
C VAL A 508 14.86 -31.22 -17.55
N ILE A 509 15.61 -32.18 -18.12
CA ILE A 509 16.99 -31.97 -18.60
C ILE A 509 17.03 -31.11 -19.88
N LYS A 510 15.94 -31.03 -20.65
CA LYS A 510 15.89 -30.26 -21.91
C LYS A 510 15.43 -28.80 -21.74
N ILE A 511 14.96 -28.39 -20.56
CA ILE A 511 14.35 -27.06 -20.33
C ILE A 511 15.30 -26.07 -19.60
N CYS A 512 16.46 -26.53 -19.14
CA CYS A 512 17.52 -25.65 -18.64
C CYS A 512 18.81 -25.85 -19.45
N PRO A 513 19.30 -24.85 -20.20
CA PRO A 513 20.71 -24.81 -20.59
C PRO A 513 21.62 -24.56 -19.38
#